data_AF-A0A2E8RAR5-F1
#
_entry.id   AF-A0A2E8RAR5-F1
#
_cell.length_a   1.000
_cell.length_b   1.000
_cell.length_c   1.000
_cell.angle_alpha   90.00
_cell.angle_beta   90.00
_cell.angle_gamma   90.00
#
_symmetry.space_group_name_H-M   'P 1'
#
loop_
_entity.id
_entity.type
_entity.pdbx_description
1 polymer ?
#
loop_
_entity_poly.entity_id
_entity_poly.type
_entity_poly.pdbx_seq_one_letter_code
_entity_poly.pdbx_strand_id
1 'polypeptide(L)'
;MVLGIVLHAALPFVSGLEGFWPSDPQSSSAISIIFQFIHLWRMPLFFILAGFFAKLLIERKTWKKWLTNRLVRVGIPILIFSPVMMITLPWIYMYGWKNEINITFSLEGYPHHLWFLWHLIIFVFVSCAIRPLNIFIKNTHFFELLNKIVFMHKLPMVLILLVSFFIVFSGGELILNPFATSLYFLLGYSIYKDLNFLNFLVFNWKKYMIIGLIVSCVFLIFENHLYLDFQYK
;
A
#
# COMPACT_ATOMS: atom_id res chain seq x y z
N MET A 1 8.69 -0.35 -10.25
CA MET A 1 8.69 -1.79 -9.88
C MET A 1 10.07 -2.25 -9.41
N VAL A 2 11.18 -1.89 -10.08
CA VAL A 2 12.56 -2.26 -9.64
C VAL A 2 12.91 -1.78 -8.23
N LEU A 3 12.41 -0.61 -7.79
CA LEU A 3 12.61 -0.12 -6.42
C LEU A 3 12.12 -1.08 -5.32
N GLY A 4 11.24 -2.04 -5.64
CA GLY A 4 10.86 -3.09 -4.69
C GLY A 4 12.04 -4.02 -4.36
N ILE A 5 12.91 -4.33 -5.34
CA ILE A 5 14.11 -5.15 -5.14
C ILE A 5 15.07 -4.45 -4.18
N VAL A 6 15.28 -3.14 -4.37
CA VAL A 6 16.11 -2.32 -3.48
C VAL A 6 15.61 -2.37 -2.05
N LEU A 7 14.28 -2.29 -1.85
CA LEU A 7 13.69 -2.38 -0.52
C LEU A 7 13.86 -3.74 0.13
N HIS A 8 13.59 -4.83 -0.59
CA HIS A 8 13.74 -6.17 -0.04
C HIS A 8 15.21 -6.51 0.26
N ALA A 9 16.14 -6.01 -0.53
CA ALA A 9 17.57 -6.15 -0.26
C ALA A 9 18.04 -5.28 0.93
N ALA A 10 17.35 -4.17 1.21
CA ALA A 10 17.66 -3.28 2.32
C ALA A 10 17.14 -3.80 3.67
N LEU A 11 16.06 -4.60 3.70
CA LEU A 11 15.40 -5.06 4.93
C LEU A 11 16.35 -5.60 6.02
N PRO A 12 17.38 -6.44 5.72
CA PRO A 12 18.30 -6.91 6.75
C PRO A 12 19.10 -5.80 7.44
N PHE A 13 19.29 -4.65 6.77
CA PHE A 13 20.11 -3.54 7.27
C PHE A 13 19.26 -2.41 7.88
N VAL A 14 17.93 -2.56 7.91
CA VAL A 14 17.03 -1.57 8.51
C VAL A 14 16.99 -1.78 10.03
N SER A 15 17.32 -0.72 10.75
CA SER A 15 17.24 -0.62 12.21
C SER A 15 15.80 -0.80 12.72
N GLY A 16 15.59 -1.63 13.74
CA GLY A 16 14.28 -1.78 14.41
C GLY A 16 13.35 -2.85 13.83
N LEU A 17 13.82 -3.65 12.86
CA LEU A 17 13.06 -4.76 12.27
C LEU A 17 13.43 -6.14 12.84
N GLU A 18 14.26 -6.22 13.87
CA GLU A 18 14.83 -7.47 14.41
C GLU A 18 13.77 -8.52 14.82
N GLY A 19 12.58 -8.06 15.23
CA GLY A 19 11.45 -8.94 15.59
C GLY A 19 10.65 -9.48 14.40
N PHE A 20 10.77 -8.88 13.21
CA PHE A 20 10.02 -9.25 12.00
C PHE A 20 10.91 -9.81 10.88
N TRP A 21 12.21 -9.54 10.95
CA TRP A 21 13.19 -9.92 9.94
C TRP A 21 14.51 -10.32 10.60
N PRO A 22 15.23 -11.34 10.08
CA PRO A 22 16.59 -11.63 10.51
C PRO A 22 17.52 -10.49 10.06
N SER A 23 17.80 -9.58 11.00
CA SER A 23 18.62 -8.39 10.75
C SER A 23 20.11 -8.68 10.87
N ASP A 24 20.90 -7.95 10.08
CA ASP A 24 22.36 -7.94 10.19
C ASP A 24 22.79 -7.09 11.40
N PRO A 25 23.80 -7.52 12.19
CA PRO A 25 24.37 -6.69 13.26
C PRO A 25 24.85 -5.31 12.79
N GLN A 26 25.26 -5.19 11.52
CA GLN A 26 25.69 -3.94 10.89
C GLN A 26 24.52 -3.21 10.23
N SER A 27 23.51 -2.84 11.03
CA SER A 27 22.41 -1.98 10.54
C SER A 27 22.91 -0.58 10.17
N SER A 28 22.21 0.09 9.25
CA SER A 28 22.60 1.41 8.75
C SER A 28 21.41 2.37 8.73
N SER A 29 21.53 3.46 9.48
CA SER A 29 20.51 4.53 9.51
C SER A 29 20.27 5.14 8.13
N ALA A 30 21.31 5.27 7.31
CA ALA A 30 21.18 5.75 5.94
C ALA A 30 20.33 4.80 5.07
N ILE A 31 20.52 3.48 5.22
CA ILE A 31 19.71 2.48 4.52
C ILE A 31 18.27 2.50 5.02
N SER A 32 18.05 2.62 6.34
CA SER A 32 16.70 2.79 6.92
C SER A 32 15.97 4.01 6.34
N ILE A 33 16.64 5.17 6.26
CA ILE A 33 16.05 6.40 5.72
C ILE A 33 15.69 6.22 4.23
N ILE A 34 16.58 5.63 3.44
CA ILE A 34 16.33 5.36 2.01
C ILE A 34 15.17 4.37 1.86
N PHE A 35 15.14 3.32 2.67
CA PHE A 35 14.07 2.34 2.70
C PHE A 35 12.73 3.01 2.96
N GLN A 36 12.64 3.79 4.05
CA GLN A 36 11.39 4.43 4.43
C GLN A 36 10.94 5.48 3.41
N PHE A 37 11.87 6.28 2.89
CA PHE A 37 11.57 7.22 1.83
C PHE A 37 10.98 6.51 0.59
N ILE A 38 11.62 5.46 0.08
CA ILE A 38 11.07 4.74 -1.08
C ILE A 38 9.73 4.07 -0.72
N HIS A 39 9.60 3.50 0.49
CA HIS A 39 8.38 2.82 0.93
C HIS A 39 7.18 3.78 1.01
N LEU A 40 7.35 4.94 1.65
CA LEU A 40 6.35 5.99 1.84
C LEU A 40 5.79 6.53 0.52
N TRP A 41 6.59 6.58 -0.55
CA TRP A 41 6.13 7.11 -1.84
C TRP A 41 5.61 6.01 -2.76
N ARG A 42 6.28 4.84 -2.79
CA ARG A 42 5.94 3.75 -3.70
C ARG A 42 4.57 3.15 -3.41
N MET A 43 4.25 2.85 -2.15
CA MET A 43 3.02 2.13 -1.81
C MET A 43 1.76 2.97 -2.06
N PRO A 44 1.70 4.24 -1.65
CA PRO A 44 0.63 5.16 -2.07
C PRO A 44 0.45 5.23 -3.58
N LEU A 45 1.53 5.46 -4.32
CA LEU A 45 1.52 5.58 -5.77
C LEU A 45 1.00 4.29 -6.42
N PHE A 46 1.39 3.13 -5.90
CA PHE A 46 0.91 1.84 -6.37
C PHE A 46 -0.62 1.71 -6.26
N PHE A 47 -1.21 2.07 -5.12
CA PHE A 47 -2.66 1.99 -4.92
C PHE A 47 -3.42 3.03 -5.75
N ILE A 48 -2.87 4.23 -5.91
CA ILE A 48 -3.40 5.25 -6.84
C ILE A 48 -3.44 4.69 -8.27
N LEU A 49 -2.34 4.12 -8.77
CA LEU A 49 -2.32 3.50 -10.09
C LEU A 49 -3.31 2.34 -10.20
N ALA A 50 -3.42 1.51 -9.16
CA ALA A 50 -4.37 0.39 -9.13
C ALA A 50 -5.82 0.89 -9.30
N GLY A 51 -6.19 1.98 -8.63
CA GLY A 51 -7.49 2.65 -8.75
C GLY A 51 -7.73 3.24 -10.14
N PHE A 52 -6.75 3.98 -10.66
CA PHE A 52 -6.79 4.56 -12.01
C PHE A 52 -7.04 3.47 -13.06
N PHE A 53 -6.25 2.40 -13.04
CA PHE A 53 -6.40 1.29 -13.98
C PHE A 53 -7.68 0.47 -13.74
N ALA A 54 -8.20 0.42 -12.51
CA ALA A 54 -9.49 -0.20 -12.25
C ALA A 54 -10.60 0.52 -13.00
N LYS A 55 -10.68 1.85 -12.88
CA LYS A 55 -11.68 2.65 -13.59
C LYS A 55 -11.50 2.59 -15.11
N LEU A 56 -10.28 2.75 -15.62
CA LEU A 56 -9.95 2.63 -17.05
C LEU A 56 -10.46 1.31 -17.64
N LEU A 57 -10.19 0.19 -16.96
CA LEU A 57 -10.58 -1.13 -17.45
C LEU A 57 -12.09 -1.38 -17.34
N ILE A 58 -12.76 -0.82 -16.32
CA ILE A 58 -14.22 -0.89 -16.18
C ILE A 58 -14.91 -0.13 -17.31
N GLU A 59 -14.36 1.01 -17.77
CA GLU A 59 -14.94 1.77 -18.89
C GLU A 59 -14.63 1.16 -20.25
N ARG A 60 -13.38 0.72 -20.48
CA ARG A 60 -12.95 0.21 -21.79
C ARG A 60 -13.31 -1.26 -22.03
N LYS A 61 -13.63 -2.03 -20.99
CA LYS A 61 -13.95 -3.46 -21.09
C LYS A 61 -15.20 -3.80 -20.30
N THR A 62 -15.83 -4.92 -20.64
CA THR A 62 -16.92 -5.48 -19.84
C THR A 62 -16.45 -5.85 -18.43
N TRP A 63 -17.33 -5.72 -17.44
CA TRP A 63 -17.09 -6.17 -16.07
C TRP A 63 -16.53 -7.59 -15.95
N LYS A 64 -17.05 -8.54 -16.73
CA LYS A 64 -16.56 -9.94 -16.73
C LYS A 64 -15.08 -10.01 -17.09
N LYS A 65 -14.66 -9.32 -18.14
CA LYS A 65 -13.24 -9.21 -18.55
C LYS A 65 -12.37 -8.53 -17.48
N TRP A 66 -12.89 -7.52 -16.79
CA TRP A 66 -12.20 -6.89 -15.67
C TRP A 66 -11.97 -7.89 -14.53
N LEU A 67 -13.01 -8.58 -14.08
CA LEU A 67 -12.95 -9.52 -12.97
C LEU A 67 -12.02 -10.71 -13.30
N THR A 68 -12.15 -11.32 -14.48
CA THR A 68 -11.25 -12.39 -14.91
C THR A 68 -9.79 -11.92 -14.93
N ASN A 69 -9.53 -10.72 -15.46
CA ASN A 69 -8.18 -10.16 -15.46
C ASN A 69 -7.64 -9.93 -14.04
N ARG A 70 -8.47 -9.50 -13.09
CA ARG A 70 -8.07 -9.32 -11.69
C ARG A 70 -7.82 -10.66 -10.99
N LEU A 71 -8.68 -11.65 -11.19
CA LEU A 71 -8.48 -12.99 -10.62
C LEU A 71 -7.20 -13.64 -11.15
N VAL A 72 -6.89 -13.51 -12.44
CA VAL A 72 -5.65 -14.05 -13.02
C VAL A 72 -4.41 -13.31 -12.53
N ARG A 73 -4.46 -11.98 -12.37
CA ARG A 73 -3.29 -11.17 -12.00
C ARG A 73 -3.09 -10.93 -10.50
N VAL A 74 -4.10 -11.21 -9.68
CA VAL A 74 -4.06 -11.01 -8.22
C VAL A 74 -4.40 -12.32 -7.51
N GLY A 75 -5.52 -12.95 -7.86
CA GLY A 75 -5.97 -14.19 -7.24
C GLY A 75 -4.99 -15.36 -7.43
N ILE A 76 -4.55 -15.62 -8.67
CA ILE A 76 -3.59 -16.69 -8.96
C ILE A 76 -2.25 -16.46 -8.24
N PRO A 77 -1.62 -15.26 -8.31
CA PRO A 77 -0.41 -15.00 -7.52
C PRO A 77 -0.59 -15.21 -6.02
N ILE A 78 -1.69 -14.76 -5.41
CA ILE A 78 -1.95 -15.04 -3.99
C ILE A 78 -2.03 -16.55 -3.75
N LEU A 79 -2.83 -17.26 -4.54
CA LEU A 79 -3.06 -18.70 -4.36
C LEU A 79 -1.78 -19.53 -4.50
N ILE A 80 -0.88 -19.15 -5.42
CA ILE A 80 0.38 -19.86 -5.65
C ILE A 80 1.44 -19.43 -4.63
N PHE A 81 1.65 -18.13 -4.43
CA PHE A 81 2.77 -17.64 -3.62
C PHE A 81 2.50 -17.65 -2.12
N SER A 82 1.24 -17.61 -1.66
CA SER A 82 0.93 -17.77 -0.23
C SER A 82 1.46 -19.08 0.36
N PRO A 83 1.11 -20.28 -0.16
CA PRO A 83 1.63 -21.53 0.39
C PRO A 83 3.15 -21.64 0.21
N VAL A 84 3.71 -21.15 -0.90
CA VAL A 84 5.17 -21.10 -1.10
C VAL A 84 5.81 -20.31 0.03
N MET A 85 5.34 -19.10 0.33
CA MET A 85 5.92 -18.26 1.37
C MET A 85 5.73 -18.85 2.78
N MET A 86 4.57 -19.46 3.06
CA MET A 86 4.28 -20.13 4.34
C MET A 86 5.15 -21.36 4.58
N ILE A 87 5.65 -21.99 3.52
CA ILE A 87 6.59 -23.11 3.60
C ILE A 87 8.03 -22.61 3.63
N THR A 88 8.40 -21.57 2.86
CA THR A 88 9.80 -21.16 2.70
C THR A 88 10.29 -20.18 3.75
N LEU A 89 9.50 -19.16 4.09
CA LEU A 89 9.97 -18.08 4.96
C LEU A 89 10.24 -18.50 6.42
N PRO A 90 9.42 -19.36 7.06
CA PRO A 90 9.63 -19.68 8.48
C PRO A 90 11.01 -20.26 8.76
N TRP A 91 11.47 -21.23 7.97
CA TRP A 91 12.77 -21.83 8.17
C TRP A 91 13.93 -20.98 7.64
N ILE A 92 13.72 -20.15 6.60
CA ILE A 92 14.73 -19.15 6.17
C ILE A 92 14.98 -18.13 7.28
N TYR A 93 13.92 -17.64 7.93
CA TYR A 93 14.05 -16.68 9.02
C TYR A 93 14.64 -17.31 10.27
N MET A 94 14.20 -18.52 10.61
CA MET A 94 14.76 -19.27 11.72
C MET A 94 16.25 -19.56 11.51
N TYR A 95 16.66 -19.87 10.28
CA TYR A 95 18.07 -19.95 9.92
C TYR A 95 18.77 -18.60 10.10
N GLY A 96 18.18 -17.50 9.63
CA GLY A 96 18.74 -16.16 9.81
C GLY A 96 18.92 -15.74 11.28
N TRP A 97 18.02 -16.15 12.18
CA TRP A 97 18.10 -15.82 13.61
C TRP A 97 18.95 -16.79 14.44
N LYS A 98 18.88 -18.09 14.15
CA LYS A 98 19.48 -19.15 15.00
C LYS A 98 20.55 -19.98 14.32
N ASN A 99 20.78 -19.80 13.02
CA ASN A 99 21.63 -20.65 12.17
C ASN A 99 21.22 -22.14 12.18
N GLU A 100 19.95 -22.42 12.48
CA GLU A 100 19.39 -23.77 12.49
C GLU A 100 18.47 -23.99 11.29
N ILE A 101 18.58 -25.15 10.64
CA ILE A 101 17.68 -25.53 9.54
C ILE A 101 16.68 -26.54 10.09
N ASN A 102 15.43 -26.11 10.25
CA ASN A 102 14.30 -26.98 10.56
C ASN A 102 13.15 -26.61 9.63
N ILE A 103 12.81 -27.50 8.69
CA ILE A 103 11.79 -27.24 7.68
C ILE A 103 10.43 -27.29 8.37
N THR A 104 9.91 -26.11 8.71
CA THR A 104 8.63 -25.95 9.39
C THR A 104 7.69 -25.12 8.53
N PHE A 105 6.41 -25.43 8.67
CA PHE A 105 5.32 -24.60 8.18
C PHE A 105 4.87 -23.68 9.31
N SER A 106 4.72 -22.39 9.04
CA SER A 106 4.17 -21.43 9.99
C SER A 106 3.28 -20.40 9.29
N LEU A 107 2.24 -19.98 10.00
CA LEU A 107 1.36 -18.86 9.63
C LEU A 107 1.84 -17.53 10.23
N GLU A 108 2.87 -17.57 11.07
CA GLU A 108 3.40 -16.41 11.76
C GLU A 108 3.96 -15.39 10.75
N GLY A 109 3.52 -14.13 10.86
CA GLY A 109 3.92 -13.06 9.95
C GLY A 109 3.21 -13.07 8.58
N TYR A 110 2.33 -14.04 8.31
CA TYR A 110 1.48 -14.03 7.11
C TYR A 110 0.59 -12.76 7.09
N PRO A 111 0.46 -12.03 5.96
CA PRO A 111 0.81 -12.40 4.57
C PRO A 111 2.20 -11.99 4.07
N HIS A 112 3.14 -11.65 4.97
CA HIS A 112 4.49 -11.18 4.62
C HIS A 112 4.46 -10.12 3.50
N HIS A 113 5.22 -10.32 2.41
CA HIS A 113 5.29 -9.39 1.28
C HIS A 113 4.05 -9.37 0.38
N LEU A 114 3.11 -10.31 0.52
CA LEU A 114 1.90 -10.39 -0.31
C LEU A 114 0.75 -9.52 0.20
N TRP A 115 0.94 -8.78 1.30
CA TRP A 115 -0.09 -7.96 1.94
C TRP A 115 -0.81 -6.99 0.97
N PHE A 116 -0.09 -6.43 0.00
CA PHE A 116 -0.68 -5.49 -0.96
C PHE A 116 -1.64 -6.20 -1.93
N LEU A 117 -1.37 -7.47 -2.27
CA LEU A 117 -2.28 -8.28 -3.08
C LEU A 117 -3.57 -8.57 -2.32
N TRP A 118 -3.49 -8.81 -1.01
CA TRP A 118 -4.65 -8.95 -0.15
C TRP A 118 -5.51 -7.69 -0.13
N HIS A 119 -4.92 -6.50 -0.08
CA HIS A 119 -5.69 -5.26 -0.22
C HIS A 119 -6.39 -5.16 -1.58
N LEU A 120 -5.70 -5.53 -2.67
CA LEU A 120 -6.30 -5.54 -3.99
C LEU A 120 -7.45 -6.55 -4.11
N ILE A 121 -7.34 -7.74 -3.49
CA ILE A 121 -8.42 -8.73 -3.52
C ILE A 121 -9.63 -8.22 -2.73
N ILE A 122 -9.41 -7.56 -1.59
CA ILE A 122 -10.46 -6.87 -0.83
C ILE A 122 -11.15 -5.84 -1.72
N PHE A 123 -10.41 -4.99 -2.44
CA PHE A 123 -11.01 -4.02 -3.37
C PHE A 123 -11.83 -4.68 -4.48
N VAL A 124 -11.39 -5.84 -4.98
CA VAL A 124 -12.15 -6.63 -5.97
C VAL A 124 -13.44 -7.17 -5.37
N PHE A 125 -13.39 -7.75 -4.16
CA PHE A 125 -14.57 -8.26 -3.46
C PHE A 125 -15.57 -7.14 -3.15
N VAL A 126 -15.10 -6.02 -2.61
CA VAL A 126 -15.93 -4.83 -2.32
C VAL A 126 -16.58 -4.31 -3.61
N SER A 127 -15.82 -4.21 -4.70
CA SER A 127 -16.36 -3.77 -6.00
C SER A 127 -17.41 -4.76 -6.55
N CYS A 128 -17.25 -6.06 -6.30
CA CYS A 128 -18.25 -7.08 -6.66
C CYS A 128 -19.51 -6.99 -5.80
N ALA A 129 -19.37 -6.76 -4.48
CA ALA A 129 -20.49 -6.64 -3.55
C ALA A 129 -21.34 -5.40 -3.79
N ILE A 130 -20.72 -4.27 -4.14
CA ILE A 130 -21.41 -3.01 -4.45
C ILE A 130 -22.21 -3.10 -5.76
N ARG A 131 -21.80 -3.96 -6.71
CA ARG A 131 -22.42 -4.05 -8.03
C ARG A 131 -23.91 -4.42 -8.02
N PRO A 132 -24.36 -5.53 -7.38
CA PRO A 132 -25.80 -5.82 -7.30
C PRO A 132 -26.54 -4.70 -6.58
N LEU A 133 -25.95 -4.11 -5.53
CA LEU A 133 -26.54 -3.00 -4.80
C LEU A 133 -26.82 -1.78 -5.68
N ASN A 134 -25.90 -1.43 -6.59
CA ASN A 134 -26.11 -0.37 -7.58
C ASN A 134 -27.16 -0.70 -8.66
N ILE A 135 -27.46 -1.99 -8.91
CA ILE A 135 -28.52 -2.39 -9.84
C ILE A 135 -29.90 -2.22 -9.18
N PHE A 136 -29.99 -2.50 -7.86
CA PHE A 136 -31.20 -2.30 -7.07
C PHE A 136 -31.46 -0.82 -6.76
N ILE A 137 -30.41 -0.06 -6.47
CA ILE A 137 -30.48 1.38 -6.25
C ILE A 137 -30.35 2.06 -7.62
N LYS A 138 -31.49 2.13 -8.33
CA LYS A 138 -31.65 2.62 -9.71
C LYS A 138 -31.07 4.02 -10.02
N ASN A 139 -30.43 4.72 -9.08
CA ASN A 139 -29.99 6.10 -9.28
C ASN A 139 -28.75 6.59 -8.54
N THR A 140 -27.93 5.73 -7.93
CA THR A 140 -26.61 6.19 -7.43
C THR A 140 -25.57 5.08 -7.56
N HIS A 141 -24.57 5.30 -8.40
CA HIS A 141 -23.33 4.54 -8.32
C HIS A 141 -22.69 4.88 -6.97
N PHE A 142 -22.67 3.99 -5.99
CA PHE A 142 -22.09 4.22 -4.66
C PHE A 142 -20.68 4.85 -4.70
N PHE A 143 -19.84 4.39 -5.64
CA PHE A 143 -18.52 4.98 -5.92
C PHE A 143 -18.59 6.43 -6.40
N GLU A 144 -19.65 6.83 -7.09
CA GLU A 144 -19.88 8.21 -7.49
C GLU A 144 -20.37 9.07 -6.35
N LEU A 145 -21.18 8.54 -5.43
CA LEU A 145 -21.55 9.26 -4.21
C LEU A 145 -20.32 9.47 -3.31
N LEU A 146 -19.51 8.43 -3.10
CA LEU A 146 -18.24 8.54 -2.38
C LEU A 146 -17.28 9.49 -3.10
N ASN A 147 -17.11 9.37 -4.41
CA ASN A 147 -16.25 10.30 -5.15
C ASN A 147 -16.80 11.73 -5.13
N LYS A 148 -18.11 11.91 -5.14
CA LYS A 148 -18.75 13.20 -4.98
C LYS A 148 -18.43 13.75 -3.58
N ILE A 149 -18.74 13.03 -2.51
CA ILE A 149 -18.49 13.51 -1.13
C ILE A 149 -16.99 13.79 -0.88
N VAL A 150 -16.09 12.93 -1.37
CA VAL A 150 -14.65 13.04 -1.12
C VAL A 150 -13.95 14.04 -2.06
N PHE A 151 -14.44 14.23 -3.30
CA PHE A 151 -13.77 15.05 -4.33
C PHE A 151 -14.64 16.19 -4.91
N MET A 152 -15.83 16.51 -4.35
CA MET A 152 -16.68 17.66 -4.76
C MET A 152 -16.01 19.00 -4.58
N HIS A 153 -15.02 19.08 -3.69
CA HIS A 153 -14.19 20.25 -3.54
C HIS A 153 -12.82 19.92 -4.11
N LYS A 154 -12.18 20.89 -4.79
CA LYS A 154 -10.79 20.86 -5.27
C LYS A 154 -9.79 20.76 -4.08
N LEU A 155 -10.02 19.83 -3.15
CA LEU A 155 -9.31 19.58 -1.91
C LEU A 155 -8.54 18.25 -1.95
N PRO A 156 -7.71 17.97 -2.98
CA PRO A 156 -6.70 16.91 -2.84
C PRO A 156 -5.77 17.21 -1.65
N MET A 157 -5.71 18.46 -1.17
CA MET A 157 -5.01 18.84 0.05
C MET A 157 -5.53 18.14 1.30
N VAL A 158 -6.86 18.10 1.49
CA VAL A 158 -7.49 17.51 2.68
C VAL A 158 -7.39 16.00 2.62
N LEU A 159 -7.48 15.41 1.43
CA LEU A 159 -7.22 13.98 1.26
C LEU A 159 -5.75 13.64 1.55
N ILE A 160 -4.78 14.42 1.03
CA ILE A 160 -3.36 14.22 1.34
C ILE A 160 -3.10 14.42 2.83
N LEU A 161 -3.69 15.42 3.48
CA LEU A 161 -3.57 15.66 4.92
C LEU A 161 -4.20 14.54 5.76
N LEU A 162 -5.41 14.09 5.42
CA LEU A 162 -6.09 12.98 6.09
C LEU A 162 -5.29 11.69 5.94
N VAL A 163 -4.82 11.40 4.74
CA VAL A 163 -4.04 10.19 4.48
C VAL A 163 -2.68 10.28 5.16
N SER A 164 -2.02 11.44 5.16
CA SER A 164 -0.78 11.67 5.90
C SER A 164 -1.00 11.53 7.42
N PHE A 165 -2.12 12.03 7.93
CA PHE A 165 -2.52 11.90 9.34
C PHE A 165 -2.72 10.43 9.73
N PHE A 166 -3.45 9.66 8.91
CA PHE A 166 -3.65 8.22 9.15
C PHE A 166 -2.36 7.41 9.02
N ILE A 167 -1.42 7.81 8.15
CA ILE A 167 -0.10 7.19 8.01
C ILE A 167 0.77 7.43 9.23
N VAL A 168 0.81 8.66 9.76
CA VAL A 168 1.58 8.97 10.97
C VAL A 168 1.00 8.21 12.17
N PHE A 169 -0.32 8.13 12.30
CA PHE A 169 -0.97 7.42 13.41
C PHE A 169 -0.83 5.90 13.34
N SER A 170 -0.71 5.32 12.13
CA SER A 170 -0.50 3.87 11.95
C SER A 170 0.98 3.47 11.91
N GLY A 171 1.91 4.35 12.32
CA GLY A 171 3.36 4.08 12.26
C GLY A 171 3.89 3.90 10.84
N GLY A 172 3.21 4.44 9.83
CA GLY A 172 3.57 4.28 8.42
C GLY A 172 3.12 2.95 7.81
N GLU A 173 2.57 2.03 8.59
CA GLU A 173 2.19 0.71 8.10
C GLU A 173 0.84 0.74 7.37
N LEU A 174 0.90 0.51 6.07
CA LEU A 174 -0.28 0.32 5.23
C LEU A 174 -0.85 -1.11 5.32
N ILE A 175 -0.09 -2.05 5.90
CA ILE A 175 -0.48 -3.47 6.05
C ILE A 175 -1.75 -3.60 6.90
N LEU A 176 -1.82 -2.85 8.00
CA LEU A 176 -2.93 -2.90 8.96
C LEU A 176 -4.01 -1.83 8.68
N ASN A 177 -3.81 -0.98 7.67
CA ASN A 177 -4.68 0.17 7.41
C ASN A 177 -5.37 0.08 6.03
N PRO A 178 -6.43 -0.76 5.90
CA PRO A 178 -7.17 -0.88 4.66
C PRO A 178 -7.92 0.41 4.28
N PHE A 179 -8.17 1.30 5.24
CA PHE A 179 -8.81 2.60 4.98
C PHE A 179 -7.86 3.54 4.23
N ALA A 180 -6.60 3.65 4.65
CA ALA A 180 -5.61 4.47 3.97
C ALA A 180 -5.37 3.99 2.53
N THR A 181 -5.20 2.68 2.33
CA THR A 181 -5.04 2.09 0.98
C THR A 181 -6.29 2.29 0.12
N SER A 182 -7.49 2.24 0.71
CA SER A 182 -8.75 2.55 0.02
C SER A 182 -8.82 4.00 -0.45
N LEU A 183 -8.40 4.96 0.38
CA LEU A 183 -8.36 6.38 0.00
C LEU A 183 -7.44 6.63 -1.19
N TYR A 184 -6.25 6.01 -1.21
CA TYR A 184 -5.35 6.06 -2.36
C TYR A 184 -5.95 5.46 -3.62
N PHE A 185 -6.59 4.30 -3.49
CA PHE A 185 -7.28 3.66 -4.60
C PHE A 185 -8.41 4.54 -5.15
N LEU A 186 -9.21 5.15 -4.28
CA LEU A 186 -10.30 6.06 -4.68
C LEU A 186 -9.76 7.33 -5.35
N LEU A 187 -8.66 7.91 -4.87
CA LEU A 187 -8.02 9.05 -5.55
C LEU A 187 -7.61 8.69 -6.97
N GLY A 188 -6.97 7.53 -7.17
CA GLY A 188 -6.63 7.03 -8.49
C GLY A 188 -7.84 6.85 -9.40
N TYR A 189 -8.90 6.25 -8.86
CA TYR A 189 -10.16 6.05 -9.57
C TYR A 189 -10.78 7.40 -10.02
N SER A 190 -10.74 8.42 -9.15
CA SER A 190 -11.25 9.77 -9.43
C SER A 190 -10.42 10.52 -10.46
N ILE A 191 -9.09 10.40 -10.43
CA ILE A 191 -8.19 11.03 -11.42
C ILE A 191 -8.58 10.64 -12.85
N TYR A 192 -8.90 9.37 -13.08
CA TYR A 192 -9.29 8.91 -14.40
C TYR A 192 -10.71 9.40 -14.78
N LYS A 193 -11.62 9.54 -13.81
CA LYS A 193 -13.00 9.99 -14.06
C LYS A 193 -13.08 11.46 -14.47
N ASP A 194 -12.24 12.32 -13.90
CA ASP A 194 -12.27 13.77 -14.10
C ASP A 194 -10.92 14.31 -14.60
N LEU A 195 -10.84 14.57 -15.91
CA LEU A 195 -9.66 15.17 -16.53
C LEU A 195 -9.38 16.60 -16.03
N ASN A 196 -10.40 17.36 -15.62
CA ASN A 196 -10.18 18.69 -15.05
C ASN A 196 -9.50 18.58 -13.69
N PHE A 197 -9.84 17.56 -12.90
CA PHE A 197 -9.15 17.26 -11.65
C PHE A 197 -7.69 16.86 -11.89
N LEU A 198 -7.41 16.03 -12.89
CA LEU A 198 -6.02 15.72 -13.28
C LEU A 198 -5.26 16.99 -13.69
N ASN A 199 -5.85 17.83 -14.54
CA ASN A 199 -5.24 19.09 -14.96
C ASN A 199 -4.98 20.03 -13.77
N PHE A 200 -5.88 20.05 -12.78
CA PHE A 200 -5.69 20.81 -11.54
C PHE A 200 -4.53 20.27 -10.70
N LEU A 201 -4.39 18.94 -10.58
CA LEU A 201 -3.27 18.30 -9.90
C LEU A 201 -1.94 18.60 -10.61
N VAL A 202 -1.92 18.48 -11.93
CA VAL A 202 -0.75 18.80 -12.77
C VAL A 202 -0.41 20.28 -12.63
N PHE A 203 -1.38 21.19 -12.63
CA PHE A 203 -1.11 22.62 -12.45
C PHE A 203 -0.46 22.93 -11.08
N ASN A 204 -0.89 22.25 -10.02
CA ASN A 204 -0.41 22.48 -8.64
C ASN A 204 0.68 21.50 -8.18
N TRP A 205 1.29 20.71 -9.09
CA TRP A 205 2.19 19.60 -8.74
C TRP A 205 3.33 19.98 -7.79
N LYS A 206 3.92 21.17 -7.98
CA LYS A 206 5.01 21.69 -7.13
C LYS A 206 4.59 21.83 -5.67
N LYS A 207 3.38 22.34 -5.42
CA LYS A 207 2.85 22.51 -4.05
C LYS A 207 2.67 21.16 -3.36
N TYR A 208 2.12 20.17 -4.08
CA TYR A 208 1.95 18.82 -3.55
C TYR A 208 3.29 18.12 -3.29
N MET A 209 4.27 18.30 -4.19
CA MET A 209 5.63 17.76 -3.98
C MET A 209 6.29 18.35 -2.74
N ILE A 210 6.23 19.67 -2.55
CA ILE A 210 6.80 20.33 -1.37
C ILE A 210 6.16 19.79 -0.10
N ILE A 211 4.83 19.68 -0.07
CA ILE A 211 4.12 19.21 1.13
C ILE A 211 4.35 17.73 1.39
N GLY A 212 4.38 16.90 0.35
CA GLY A 212 4.77 15.48 0.48
C GLY A 212 6.19 15.32 1.02
N LEU A 213 7.14 16.15 0.59
CA LEU A 213 8.50 16.16 1.12
C LEU A 213 8.54 16.59 2.59
N ILE A 214 7.83 17.65 2.97
CA ILE A 214 7.73 18.10 4.37
C ILE A 214 7.15 16.98 5.26
N VAL A 215 6.04 16.38 4.85
CA VAL A 215 5.41 15.27 5.59
C VAL A 215 6.37 14.07 5.69
N SER A 216 7.08 13.74 4.62
CA SER A 216 8.07 12.65 4.64
C SER A 216 9.21 12.94 5.61
N CYS A 217 9.73 14.17 5.63
CA CYS A 217 10.77 14.57 6.58
C CYS A 217 10.28 14.51 8.03
N VAL A 218 9.06 15.01 8.30
CA VAL A 218 8.47 14.95 9.65
C VAL A 218 8.28 13.50 10.10
N PHE A 219 7.79 12.63 9.21
CA PHE A 219 7.64 11.20 9.48
C PHE A 219 8.99 10.53 9.80
N LEU A 220 10.02 10.78 8.98
CA LEU A 220 11.35 10.22 9.19
C LEU A 220 11.99 10.68 10.51
N ILE A 221 11.76 11.95 10.91
CA ILE A 221 12.22 12.48 12.20
C ILE A 221 11.48 11.77 13.35
N PHE A 222 10.17 11.63 13.24
CA PHE A 222 9.35 10.98 14.26
C PHE A 222 9.71 9.50 14.44
N GLU A 223 9.91 8.77 13.34
CA GLU A 223 10.31 7.36 13.35
C GLU A 223 11.69 7.17 13.99
N ASN A 224 12.66 8.04 13.67
CA ASN A 224 13.99 7.99 14.26
C ASN A 224 13.97 8.29 15.77
N HIS A 225 13.11 9.20 16.22
CA HIS A 225 12.92 9.48 17.65
C HIS A 225 12.32 8.28 18.40
N LEU A 226 11.28 7.65 17.84
CA LEU A 226 10.69 6.45 18.44
C LEU A 226 11.71 5.31 18.56
N TYR A 227 12.54 5.10 17.53
CA TYR A 227 13.59 4.07 17.56
C TYR A 227 14.61 4.29 18.70
N LEU A 228 15.05 5.54 18.90
CA LEU A 228 15.96 5.88 19.99
C LEU A 228 15.32 5.58 21.36
N ASP A 229 14.05 5.93 21.56
CA ASP A 229 13.34 5.65 22.82
C ASP A 229 13.19 4.14 23.12
N PHE A 230 13.16 3.28 22.09
CA PHE A 230 13.12 1.82 22.24
C PHE A 230 14.50 1.20 22.53
N GLN A 231 15.61 1.81 22.12
CA GLN A 231 16.95 1.32 22.44
C GLN A 231 17.41 1.64 23.88
N TYR A 232 16.81 2.63 24.52
CA TYR A 232 17.15 3.06 25.89
C TYR A 232 16.22 2.51 26.99
N LYS A 233 15.40 1.50 26.68
CA LYS A 233 14.60 0.72 27.64
C LYS A 233 14.98 -0.75 27.60
#